data_AF-A0A956EYF7-F1
#
_entry.id   AF-A0A956EYF7-F1
#
_cell.length_a   1.000
_cell.length_b   1.000
_cell.length_c   1.000
_cell.angle_alpha   90.00
_cell.angle_beta   90.00
_cell.angle_gamma   90.00
#
_symmetry.space_group_name_H-M   'P 1'
#
loop_
_entity.id
_entity.type
_entity.pdbx_description
1 polymer ?
#
loop_
_entity_poly.entity_id
_entity_poly.type
_entity_poly.pdbx_seq_one_letter_code
_entity_poly.pdbx_strand_id
1 'polypeptide(L)' 'MALSDWSLLDDPRLDLEGEKAEWIAATCHELPELLEAMYVKNRGRHPGTGAQATSKKVDRNAPCPCGSGKKYKKCCGAA' A
#
# COMPACT_ATOMS: atom_id res chain seq x y z
N MET A 1 -24.20 18.10 -5.71
CA MET A 1 -23.14 18.79 -4.95
C MET A 1 -23.75 19.36 -3.69
N ALA A 2 -23.62 18.64 -2.58
CA ALA A 2 -23.79 19.15 -1.21
C ALA A 2 -23.08 18.14 -0.30
N LEU A 3 -21.75 18.23 -0.28
CA LEU A 3 -20.88 17.51 0.64
C LEU A 3 -20.83 18.28 1.96
N SER A 4 -21.92 18.25 2.70
CA SER A 4 -21.98 18.86 4.04
C SER A 4 -23.17 18.31 4.84
N ASP A 5 -23.41 17.00 4.76
CA ASP A 5 -24.32 16.35 5.70
C ASP A 5 -23.51 15.79 6.87
N TRP A 6 -23.04 16.71 7.71
CA TRP A 6 -22.34 16.40 8.96
C TRP A 6 -23.29 15.86 10.04
N SER A 7 -24.58 15.72 9.75
CA SER A 7 -25.55 15.09 10.67
C SER A 7 -25.31 13.60 10.88
N LEU A 8 -24.48 12.97 10.05
CA LEU A 8 -24.04 11.57 10.19
C LEU A 8 -22.81 11.38 11.10
N LEU A 9 -22.23 12.46 11.65
CA LEU A 9 -21.13 12.33 12.62
C LEU A 9 -21.61 12.07 14.07
N ASP A 10 -22.91 12.20 14.32
CA ASP A 10 -23.58 11.81 15.57
C ASP A 10 -24.44 10.54 15.34
N ASP A 11 -23.89 9.52 14.68
CA ASP A 11 -24.54 8.20 14.61
C ASP A 11 -24.27 7.43 15.92
N PRO A 12 -25.29 7.19 16.77
CA PRO A 12 -25.11 6.52 18.07
C PRO A 12 -24.79 5.03 17.94
N ARG A 13 -24.69 4.46 16.73
CA ARG A 13 -24.16 3.09 16.53
C ARG A 13 -22.64 3.04 16.52
N LEU A 14 -21.96 4.19 16.55
CA LEU A 14 -20.52 4.30 16.79
C LEU A 14 -20.17 4.38 18.29
N ASP A 15 -21.04 3.87 19.17
CA ASP A 15 -20.69 3.57 20.56
C ASP A 15 -19.73 2.37 20.62
N LEU A 16 -18.48 2.60 20.24
CA LEU A 16 -17.35 1.79 20.71
C LEU A 16 -17.22 2.08 22.21
N GLU A 17 -18.02 1.36 23.00
CA GLU A 17 -17.95 1.18 24.47
C GLU A 17 -17.23 2.34 25.17
N GLY A 18 -17.96 3.34 25.68
CA GLY A 18 -17.47 4.67 26.08
C GLY A 18 -16.07 4.77 26.74
N GLU A 19 -15.62 3.76 27.47
CA GLU A 19 -14.25 3.66 28.01
C GLU A 19 -13.15 3.69 26.92
N LYS A 20 -13.41 3.09 25.75
CA LYS A 20 -12.51 3.11 24.58
C LYS A 20 -12.56 4.44 23.85
N ALA A 21 -13.74 5.06 23.76
CA ALA A 21 -13.89 6.37 23.12
C ALA A 21 -13.14 7.47 23.89
N GLU A 22 -13.15 7.42 25.23
CA GLU A 22 -12.37 8.33 26.07
C GLU A 22 -10.86 8.11 25.91
N TRP A 23 -10.40 6.85 25.85
CA TRP A 23 -8.98 6.55 25.60
C TRP A 23 -8.52 7.01 24.22
N ILE A 24 -9.33 6.79 23.18
CA ILE A 24 -9.06 7.27 21.82
C ILE A 24 -9.05 8.80 21.80
N ALA A 25 -10.01 9.49 22.41
CA ALA A 25 -10.04 10.95 22.46
C ALA A 25 -8.83 11.54 23.21
N ALA A 26 -8.41 10.91 24.32
CA ALA A 26 -7.24 11.33 25.09
C ALA A 26 -5.91 11.12 24.33
N THR A 27 -5.81 10.05 23.54
CA THR A 27 -4.59 9.73 22.75
C THR A 27 -4.61 10.35 21.34
N CYS A 28 -5.75 10.83 20.85
CA CYS A 28 -5.89 11.50 19.56
C CYS A 28 -5.02 12.77 19.44
N HIS A 29 -4.78 13.48 20.55
CA HIS A 29 -3.87 14.64 20.55
C HIS A 29 -2.41 14.25 20.30
N GLU A 30 -2.02 13.02 20.61
CA GLU A 30 -0.67 12.49 20.39
C GLU A 30 -0.50 11.91 18.98
N LEU A 31 -1.59 11.74 18.23
CA LEU A 31 -1.58 11.14 16.89
C LEU A 31 -0.78 11.95 15.85
N PRO A 32 -0.84 13.29 15.81
CA PRO A 32 0.02 14.09 14.92
C PRO A 32 1.51 13.91 15.24
N GLU A 33 1.89 13.93 16.52
CA GLU A 33 3.28 13.78 16.96
C GLU A 33 3.82 12.37 16.70
N LEU A 34 3.00 11.33 16.93
CA LEU A 34 3.35 9.95 16.63
C LEU A 34 3.46 9.69 15.13
N LEU A 35 2.56 10.26 14.32
CA LEU A 35 2.64 10.19 12.87
C LEU A 35 3.89 10.91 12.35
N GLU A 36 4.19 12.10 12.86
CA GLU A 36 5.42 12.81 12.53
C GLU A 36 6.66 12.04 12.97
N ALA A 37 6.69 11.48 14.17
CA ALA A 37 7.80 10.67 14.66
C ALA A 37 7.99 9.40 13.83
N MET A 38 6.91 8.71 13.46
CA MET A 38 6.95 7.55 12.55
C MET A 38 7.43 7.95 11.16
N TYR A 39 6.92 9.06 10.63
CA TYR A 39 7.26 9.55 9.29
C TYR A 39 8.71 10.04 9.21
N VAL A 40 9.20 10.77 10.22
CA VAL A 40 10.60 11.22 10.37
C VAL A 40 11.55 10.03 10.52
N LYS A 41 11.21 9.04 11.36
CA LYS A 41 12.01 7.80 11.52
C LYS A 41 12.07 6.96 10.23
N ASN A 42 11.07 7.09 9.35
CA ASN A 42 11.05 6.44 8.04
C ASN A 42 11.70 7.27 6.91
N ARG A 43 12.18 8.50 7.17
CA ARG A 43 12.99 9.30 6.22
C ARG A 43 14.36 8.64 6.03
N GLY A 44 14.41 7.66 5.13
CA GLY A 44 15.64 6.94 4.78
C GLY A 44 15.44 5.43 4.61
N ARG A 45 14.29 4.88 5.00
CA ARG A 45 13.93 3.49 4.73
C ARG A 45 12.82 3.44 3.68
N HIS A 46 13.07 4.01 2.52
CA HIS A 46 12.40 3.50 1.33
C HIS A 46 13.22 2.28 0.90
N PRO A 47 12.72 1.04 0.95
CA PRO A 47 13.30 -0.06 0.20
C PRO A 47 13.01 0.18 -1.29
N GLY A 48 13.51 1.30 -1.83
CA GLY A 48 13.41 1.70 -3.22
C GLY A 48 14.49 1.04 -4.07
N THR A 49 14.80 -0.22 -3.77
CA THR A 49 15.60 -1.16 -4.58
C THR A 49 15.60 -2.49 -3.80
N GLY A 50 14.47 -3.19 -3.81
CA GLY A 50 14.54 -4.63 -3.58
C GLY A 50 15.55 -5.19 -4.57
N ALA A 51 16.55 -5.92 -4.08
CA ALA A 51 17.58 -6.55 -4.91
C ALA A 51 16.89 -7.18 -6.11
N GLN A 52 17.06 -6.58 -7.29
CA GLN A 52 16.42 -7.07 -8.49
C GLN A 52 16.96 -8.49 -8.68
N ALA A 53 16.09 -9.48 -8.50
CA ALA A 53 16.46 -10.86 -8.75
C ALA A 53 17.13 -10.89 -10.13
N THR A 54 18.41 -11.28 -10.17
CA THR A 54 19.17 -11.42 -11.41
C THR A 54 18.71 -12.69 -12.12
N SER A 55 17.40 -12.84 -12.35
CA SER A 55 16.97 -13.80 -13.35
C SER A 55 17.52 -13.29 -14.67
N LYS A 56 18.11 -14.20 -15.47
CA LYS A 56 18.45 -13.87 -16.86
C LYS A 56 17.15 -13.43 -17.53
N LYS A 57 16.98 -12.12 -17.69
CA LYS A 57 15.83 -11.52 -18.35
C LYS A 57 15.87 -11.98 -19.81
N VAL A 58 15.04 -12.96 -20.15
CA VAL A 58 14.85 -13.38 -21.54
C VAL A 58 14.19 -12.21 -22.26
N ASP A 59 14.83 -11.73 -23.32
CA ASP A 59 14.26 -10.66 -24.15
C ASP A 59 12.90 -11.11 -24.70
N ARG A 60 11.91 -10.21 -24.66
CA ARG A 60 10.53 -10.52 -25.08
C ARG A 60 10.40 -10.86 -26.56
N ASN A 61 11.31 -10.39 -27.40
CA ASN A 61 11.31 -10.66 -28.85
C ASN A 61 12.22 -11.83 -29.25
N ALA A 62 13.11 -12.31 -28.38
CA ALA A 62 13.97 -13.46 -28.63
C ALA A 62 13.16 -14.74 -28.93
N PRO A 63 13.75 -15.71 -29.67
CA PRO A 63 13.14 -17.03 -29.83
C PRO A 63 12.90 -17.69 -28.46
N CYS A 64 11.73 -18.34 -28.31
CA CYS A 64 11.37 -18.99 -27.06
C CYS A 64 12.34 -20.13 -26.72
N PRO A 65 12.89 -20.20 -25.49
CA PRO A 65 13.77 -21.28 -25.06
C PRO A 65 13.06 -22.65 -24.98
N CYS A 66 11.73 -22.67 -25.12
CA CYS A 66 10.89 -23.85 -25.20
C CYS A 66 10.95 -24.59 -26.55
N GLY A 67 11.67 -24.07 -27.55
CA GLY A 67 11.81 -24.71 -28.87
C GLY A 67 10.61 -24.54 -29.80
N SER A 68 9.62 -23.70 -29.46
CA SER A 68 8.41 -23.51 -30.28
C SER A 68 8.61 -22.71 -31.56
N GLY A 69 9.79 -22.12 -31.77
CA GLY A 69 10.07 -21.20 -32.88
C GLY A 69 9.36 -19.84 -32.79
N LYS A 70 8.53 -19.60 -31.76
CA LYS A 70 7.80 -18.34 -31.53
C LYS A 70 8.63 -17.38 -30.68
N LYS A 71 8.36 -16.06 -30.80
CA LYS A 71 8.95 -15.04 -29.90
C LYS A 71 8.52 -15.30 -28.45
N TYR A 72 9.39 -15.07 -27.47
CA TYR A 72 9.11 -15.32 -26.04
C TYR A 72 7.79 -14.69 -25.57
N LYS A 73 7.52 -13.43 -25.94
CA LYS A 73 6.25 -12.71 -25.63
C LYS A 73 4.98 -13.31 -26.24
N LYS A 74 5.10 -14.19 -27.24
CA LYS A 74 3.98 -14.88 -27.91
C LYS A 74 3.92 -16.37 -27.52
N CYS A 75 4.70 -16.79 -26.53
CA CYS A 75 4.79 -18.17 -26.08
C CYS A 75 4.88 -18.21 -24.54
N CYS A 76 5.96 -18.70 -23.93
CA CYS A 76 6.09 -18.79 -22.47
C CYS A 76 6.00 -17.46 -21.70
N GLY A 77 6.21 -16.33 -22.38
CA GLY A 77 6.06 -14.98 -21.81
C GLY A 77 4.69 -14.33 -22.08
N ALA A 78 3.75 -15.05 -22.70
CA ALA A 78 2.36 -14.65 -22.79
C ALA A 78 1.67 -15.06 -21.48
N ALA A 79 1.64 -14.13 -20.53
CA ALA A 79 0.66 -14.14 -19.45
C ALA A 79 -0.56 -13.35 -19.92
#